data_AF-A0A417Z763-F1
#
_entry.id   AF-A0A417Z763-F1
#
_cell.length_a   1.000
_cell.length_b   1.000
_cell.length_c   1.000
_cell.angle_alpha   90.00
_cell.angle_beta   90.00
_cell.angle_gamma   90.00
#
_symmetry.space_group_name_H-M   'P 1'
#
loop_
_entity.id
_entity.type
_entity.pdbx_description
1 polymer ?
#
loop_
_entity_poly.entity_id
_entity_poly.type
_entity_poly.pdbx_seq_one_letter_code
_entity_poly.pdbx_strand_id
1 'polypeptide(L)'
;MALTPEDVVKKEFSKPKGFGRSGYDEIQVDDFLDEIVVELRRLNAENDTLSDKLDDCRRGQGGAESDATMAGQPATRGAAAVPALTPVAGGQGSSDADKAEIERLKAELAKARETSSTSQQPVKSDTSGSDALNKQVGDLTSERDAAKEAAETARREVAAAQSELEAARKRVSELENELRSTKNQQQNDSAALAAPSDNGAKAGAGDAAGVLALAQRLHDQHVKDGENERDRLLSEAKAHHEKVVGEANSKSEELLSSAKKRHDELVTTGQKQHDDLVSKGQKQHDDLVSKGQKQHDDLVSKGQKQHDDLVRTGTEKSTSLVSEAEERRKGILADLETRRTSLTGEIDRLKGFETDYRSNLKGYLSEQLRKLDEKETQSPADKRQ
;
A
#
# COMPACT_ATOMS: atom_id res chain seq x y z
N MET A 1 -13.41 -22.73 1.27
CA MET A 1 -12.33 -23.32 2.07
C MET A 1 -11.20 -22.31 2.05
N ALA A 2 -11.16 -21.42 3.04
CA ALA A 2 -10.15 -20.36 3.11
C ALA A 2 -8.90 -20.96 3.75
N LEU A 3 -7.73 -20.66 3.17
CA LEU A 3 -6.44 -20.98 3.76
C LEU A 3 -6.33 -20.19 5.06
N THR A 4 -6.02 -20.86 6.18
CA THR A 4 -5.72 -20.16 7.43
C THR A 4 -4.24 -19.80 7.47
N PRO A 5 -3.84 -18.76 8.23
CA PRO A 5 -2.42 -18.44 8.43
C PRO A 5 -1.62 -19.64 8.95
N GLU A 6 -2.25 -20.47 9.78
CA GLU A 6 -1.66 -21.70 10.33
C GLU A 6 -1.45 -22.79 9.27
N ASP A 7 -2.27 -22.82 8.22
CA ASP A 7 -2.11 -23.77 7.10
C ASP A 7 -0.91 -23.43 6.21
N VAL A 8 -0.55 -22.14 6.14
CA VAL A 8 0.59 -21.65 5.36
C VAL A 8 1.90 -21.93 6.10
N VAL A 9 1.94 -21.67 7.41
CA VAL A 9 3.12 -21.98 8.26
C VAL A 9 3.42 -23.48 8.31
N LYS A 10 2.39 -24.33 8.29
CA LYS A 10 2.54 -25.79 8.34
C LYS A 10 2.75 -26.42 6.96
N LYS A 11 2.88 -25.63 5.90
CA LYS A 11 2.94 -26.15 4.54
C LYS A 11 4.33 -26.64 4.20
N GLU A 12 4.50 -27.95 4.11
CA GLU A 12 5.74 -28.55 3.60
C GLU A 12 5.66 -28.81 2.09
N PHE A 13 6.67 -28.33 1.36
CA PHE A 13 6.85 -28.62 -0.06
C PHE A 13 7.80 -29.80 -0.27
N SER A 14 7.43 -30.74 -1.15
CA SER A 14 8.30 -31.85 -1.53
C SER A 14 9.38 -31.38 -2.52
N LYS A 15 10.64 -31.78 -2.27
CA LYS A 15 11.75 -31.48 -3.20
C LYS A 15 11.49 -32.14 -4.58
N PRO A 16 11.82 -31.47 -5.70
CA PRO A 16 11.54 -31.98 -7.03
C PRO A 16 12.30 -33.29 -7.26
N LYS A 17 11.56 -34.37 -7.55
CA LYS A 17 12.15 -35.68 -7.86
C LYS A 17 12.65 -35.69 -9.30
N GLY A 18 13.95 -35.50 -9.49
CA GLY A 18 14.64 -35.63 -10.79
C GLY A 18 16.05 -35.06 -10.75
N PHE A 19 17.03 -35.82 -11.26
CA PHE A 19 18.42 -35.38 -11.36
C PHE A 19 18.51 -34.15 -12.27
N GLY A 20 18.91 -32.99 -11.72
CA GLY A 20 19.11 -31.75 -12.48
C GLY A 20 17.90 -30.81 -12.62
N ARG A 21 16.78 -31.04 -11.92
CA ARG A 21 15.70 -30.04 -11.81
C ARG A 21 15.89 -29.19 -10.55
N SER A 22 16.38 -27.96 -10.71
CA SER A 22 16.41 -27.00 -9.61
C SER A 22 14.98 -26.61 -9.23
N GLY A 23 14.66 -26.73 -7.95
CA GLY A 23 13.43 -26.15 -7.39
C GLY A 23 13.55 -24.64 -7.20
N TYR A 24 12.51 -24.04 -6.65
CA TYR A 24 12.60 -22.70 -6.07
C TYR A 24 13.59 -22.72 -4.89
N ASP A 25 14.24 -21.58 -4.66
CA ASP A 25 15.14 -21.41 -3.51
C ASP A 25 14.31 -21.49 -2.21
N GLU A 26 14.68 -22.41 -1.33
CA GLU A 26 13.94 -22.68 -0.09
C GLU A 26 13.89 -21.43 0.80
N ILE A 27 14.99 -20.67 0.88
CA ILE A 27 15.07 -19.45 1.71
C ILE A 27 14.15 -18.36 1.15
N GLN A 28 14.15 -18.17 -0.17
CA GLN A 28 13.30 -17.17 -0.81
C GLN A 28 11.81 -17.52 -0.70
N VAL A 29 11.48 -18.80 -0.76
CA VAL A 29 10.10 -19.27 -0.56
C VAL A 29 9.68 -19.04 0.89
N ASP A 30 10.54 -19.35 1.86
CA ASP A 30 10.24 -19.14 3.29
C ASP A 30 10.03 -17.65 3.62
N ASP A 31 10.90 -16.76 3.13
CA ASP A 31 10.75 -15.30 3.32
C ASP A 31 9.43 -14.78 2.73
N PHE A 32 9.05 -15.28 1.56
CA PHE A 32 7.80 -14.92 0.90
C PHE A 32 6.56 -15.48 1.64
N LEU A 33 6.67 -16.68 2.21
CA LEU A 33 5.60 -17.25 3.02
C LEU A 33 5.40 -16.49 4.33
N ASP A 34 6.47 -16.00 4.96
CA ASP A 34 6.38 -15.14 6.14
C ASP A 34 5.61 -13.84 5.85
N GLU A 35 5.89 -13.20 4.70
CA GLU A 35 5.13 -12.03 4.24
C GLU A 35 3.65 -12.36 3.99
N ILE A 36 3.36 -13.49 3.34
CA ILE A 36 1.99 -13.97 3.12
C ILE A 36 1.26 -14.20 4.44
N VAL A 37 1.91 -14.78 5.45
CA VAL A 37 1.28 -15.05 6.76
C VAL A 37 0.93 -13.75 7.47
N VAL A 38 1.79 -12.74 7.40
CA VAL A 38 1.53 -11.40 7.96
C VAL A 38 0.32 -10.75 7.29
N GLU A 39 0.28 -10.74 5.96
CA GLU A 39 -0.83 -10.15 5.21
C GLU A 39 -2.14 -10.93 5.38
N LEU A 40 -2.08 -12.27 5.47
CA LEU A 40 -3.28 -13.08 5.70
C LEU A 40 -3.88 -12.86 7.10
N ARG A 41 -3.03 -12.64 8.12
CA ARG A 41 -3.48 -12.24 9.47
C ARG A 41 -4.11 -10.85 9.46
N ARG A 42 -3.53 -9.91 8.73
CA ARG A 42 -4.07 -8.56 8.55
C ARG A 42 -5.43 -8.57 7.85
N LEU A 43 -5.55 -9.28 6.73
CA LEU A 43 -6.79 -9.40 5.97
C LEU A 43 -7.90 -10.07 6.78
N ASN A 44 -7.58 -11.07 7.60
CA ASN A 44 -8.56 -11.68 8.49
C ASN A 44 -9.02 -10.69 9.57
N ALA A 45 -8.11 -9.95 10.21
CA ALA A 45 -8.48 -8.92 11.18
C ALA A 45 -9.32 -7.79 10.56
N GLU A 46 -9.05 -7.42 9.31
CA GLU A 46 -9.85 -6.44 8.56
C GLU A 46 -11.25 -7.00 8.23
N ASN A 47 -11.35 -8.26 7.80
CA ASN A 47 -12.64 -8.92 7.57
C ASN A 47 -13.46 -9.04 8.85
N ASP A 48 -12.84 -9.35 9.99
CA ASP A 48 -13.50 -9.38 11.29
C ASP A 48 -14.03 -7.99 11.65
N THR A 49 -13.19 -6.95 11.50
CA THR A 49 -13.58 -5.55 11.74
C THR A 49 -14.71 -5.10 10.80
N LEU A 50 -14.68 -5.49 9.52
CA LEU A 50 -15.75 -5.17 8.56
C LEU A 50 -17.03 -5.92 8.88
N SER A 51 -16.94 -7.16 9.34
CA SER A 51 -18.09 -7.95 9.78
C SER A 51 -18.73 -7.33 11.01
N ASP A 52 -17.94 -6.90 12.00
CA ASP A 52 -18.41 -6.17 13.18
C ASP A 52 -19.11 -4.85 12.81
N LYS A 53 -18.54 -4.10 11.87
CA LYS A 53 -19.16 -2.86 11.34
C LYS A 53 -20.46 -3.13 10.61
N LEU A 54 -20.55 -4.22 9.84
CA LEU A 54 -21.79 -4.61 9.16
C LEU A 54 -22.85 -5.03 10.17
N ASP A 55 -22.47 -5.76 11.22
CA ASP A 55 -23.37 -6.14 12.29
C ASP A 55 -23.83 -4.93 13.10
N ASP A 56 -22.96 -3.94 13.36
CA ASP A 56 -23.32 -2.67 13.97
C ASP A 56 -24.25 -1.84 13.09
N CYS A 57 -24.01 -1.76 11.78
CA CYS A 57 -24.91 -1.12 10.83
C CYS A 57 -26.27 -1.84 10.77
N ARG A 58 -26.27 -3.17 10.81
CA ARG A 58 -27.50 -3.99 10.79
C ARG A 58 -28.28 -3.86 12.11
N ARG A 59 -27.58 -3.74 13.25
CA ARG A 59 -28.15 -3.42 14.55
C ARG A 59 -28.68 -1.98 14.59
N GLY A 60 -27.96 -1.03 13.99
CA GLY A 60 -28.33 0.39 13.90
C GLY A 60 -29.47 0.68 12.92
N GLN A 61 -29.65 -0.14 11.89
CA GLN A 61 -30.82 -0.14 11.00
C GLN A 61 -32.00 -0.95 11.54
N GLY A 62 -31.85 -1.67 12.66
CA GLY A 62 -32.85 -2.53 13.28
C GLY A 62 -33.93 -1.81 14.10
N GLY A 63 -34.35 -0.63 13.65
CA GLY A 63 -35.36 0.21 14.31
C GLY A 63 -36.48 0.68 13.39
N ALA A 64 -36.74 0.03 12.25
CA ALA A 64 -37.98 0.19 11.48
C ALA A 64 -38.11 -0.92 10.43
N GLU A 65 -39.26 -1.61 10.48
CA GLU A 65 -39.90 -2.35 9.38
C GLU A 65 -39.47 -3.80 9.07
N SER A 66 -40.23 -4.71 9.71
CA SER A 66 -41.09 -5.72 9.07
C SER A 66 -40.48 -6.82 8.19
N ASP A 67 -40.45 -8.02 8.78
CA ASP A 67 -41.12 -9.24 8.28
C ASP A 67 -41.10 -9.53 6.76
N ALA A 68 -40.18 -10.41 6.34
CA ALA A 68 -40.38 -11.32 5.21
C ALA A 68 -39.41 -12.51 5.29
N THR A 69 -39.93 -13.64 5.76
CA THR A 69 -39.79 -15.01 5.25
C THR A 69 -38.73 -15.25 4.16
N MET A 70 -37.82 -16.22 4.40
CA MET A 70 -37.31 -17.26 3.46
C MET A 70 -36.05 -17.89 4.10
N ALA A 71 -36.14 -18.93 4.92
CA ALA A 71 -36.04 -20.34 4.52
C ALA A 71 -35.15 -20.63 3.29
N GLY A 72 -34.10 -21.43 3.49
CA GLY A 72 -33.70 -22.46 2.51
C GLY A 72 -32.35 -22.33 1.80
N GLN A 73 -31.33 -22.90 2.43
CA GLN A 73 -30.40 -23.89 1.84
C GLN A 73 -29.13 -23.42 1.05
N PRO A 74 -27.96 -24.05 1.32
CA PRO A 74 -26.69 -23.69 0.70
C PRO A 74 -26.47 -24.42 -0.64
N ALA A 75 -25.95 -23.68 -1.63
CA ALA A 75 -25.62 -24.21 -2.95
C ALA A 75 -24.32 -25.01 -2.96
N THR A 76 -24.43 -26.31 -3.22
CA THR A 76 -23.33 -27.20 -3.60
C THR A 76 -22.95 -26.99 -5.07
N ARG A 77 -21.66 -26.78 -5.33
CA ARG A 77 -21.04 -26.80 -6.66
C ARG A 77 -21.16 -28.19 -7.29
N GLY A 78 -21.80 -28.27 -8.45
CA GLY A 78 -21.79 -29.43 -9.34
C GLY A 78 -21.28 -29.03 -10.72
N ALA A 79 -20.17 -29.63 -11.13
CA ALA A 79 -19.60 -29.53 -12.47
C ALA A 79 -20.39 -30.41 -13.45
N ALA A 80 -20.76 -29.87 -14.61
CA ALA A 80 -21.15 -30.59 -15.83
C ALA A 80 -21.09 -29.59 -17.00
N ALA A 81 -20.15 -29.75 -17.92
CA ALA A 81 -20.31 -30.50 -19.18
C ALA A 81 -20.69 -29.57 -20.35
N VAL A 82 -19.70 -29.36 -21.22
CA VAL A 82 -19.76 -28.57 -22.46
C VAL A 82 -20.45 -29.40 -23.55
N PRO A 83 -21.49 -28.91 -24.24
CA PRO A 83 -21.99 -29.57 -25.45
C PRO A 83 -21.23 -29.11 -26.70
N ALA A 84 -20.88 -30.09 -27.51
CA ALA A 84 -20.12 -30.00 -28.74
C ALA A 84 -20.87 -29.31 -29.89
N LEU A 85 -20.10 -28.60 -30.71
CA LEU A 85 -20.48 -27.98 -31.97
C LEU A 85 -20.73 -29.03 -33.05
N THR A 86 -21.84 -28.90 -33.76
CA THR A 86 -22.07 -29.49 -35.09
C THR A 86 -22.06 -28.37 -36.14
N PRO A 87 -21.35 -28.52 -37.28
CA PRO A 87 -21.41 -27.54 -38.36
C PRO A 87 -22.51 -27.92 -39.36
N VAL A 88 -23.39 -26.98 -39.70
CA VAL A 88 -24.22 -27.06 -40.90
C VAL A 88 -23.67 -26.12 -41.95
N ALA A 89 -23.39 -26.68 -43.12
CA ALA A 89 -22.88 -25.98 -44.29
C ALA A 89 -24.03 -25.37 -45.11
N GLY A 90 -23.74 -24.22 -45.73
CA GLY A 90 -24.20 -23.91 -47.09
C GLY A 90 -25.47 -23.08 -47.24
N GLY A 91 -25.29 -21.76 -47.39
CA GLY A 91 -26.31 -20.85 -47.92
C GLY A 91 -25.65 -19.58 -48.47
N GLN A 92 -25.24 -19.61 -49.74
CA GLN A 92 -24.75 -18.44 -50.47
C GLN A 92 -25.92 -17.49 -50.77
N GLY A 93 -25.85 -16.29 -50.22
CA GLY A 93 -26.65 -15.13 -50.59
C GLY A 93 -25.83 -13.89 -50.26
N SER A 94 -25.24 -13.28 -51.29
CA SER A 94 -24.43 -12.08 -51.18
C SER A 94 -25.24 -10.92 -50.61
N SER A 95 -24.81 -10.35 -49.49
CA SER A 95 -25.10 -8.95 -49.20
C SER A 95 -23.79 -8.17 -49.35
N ASP A 96 -23.78 -7.20 -50.26
CA ASP A 96 -22.67 -6.25 -50.39
C ASP A 96 -22.44 -5.47 -49.08
N ALA A 97 -23.43 -5.47 -48.19
CA ALA A 97 -23.33 -4.97 -46.82
C ALA A 97 -22.32 -5.77 -45.98
N ASP A 98 -22.31 -7.10 -46.05
CA ASP A 98 -21.36 -7.91 -45.28
C ASP A 98 -19.92 -7.71 -45.78
N LYS A 99 -19.73 -7.50 -47.10
CA LYS A 99 -18.41 -7.18 -47.66
C LYS A 99 -17.95 -5.77 -47.28
N ALA A 100 -18.85 -4.78 -47.28
CA ALA A 100 -18.55 -3.42 -46.84
C ALA A 100 -18.22 -3.37 -45.34
N GLU A 101 -18.93 -4.15 -44.53
CA GLU A 101 -18.69 -4.26 -43.09
C GLU A 101 -17.36 -4.98 -42.80
N ILE A 102 -17.03 -6.03 -43.56
CA ILE A 102 -15.73 -6.72 -43.46
C ILE A 102 -14.57 -5.78 -43.85
N GLU A 103 -14.71 -4.99 -44.91
CA GLU A 103 -13.67 -4.03 -45.30
C GLU A 103 -13.56 -2.86 -44.31
N ARG A 104 -14.68 -2.43 -43.71
CA ARG A 104 -14.69 -1.44 -42.62
C ARG A 104 -14.01 -1.98 -41.36
N LEU A 105 -14.32 -3.20 -40.95
CA LEU A 105 -13.70 -3.87 -39.80
C LEU A 105 -12.22 -4.17 -40.04
N LYS A 106 -11.81 -4.48 -41.28
CA LYS A 106 -10.38 -4.58 -41.64
C LYS A 106 -9.67 -3.23 -41.58
N ALA A 107 -10.30 -2.15 -42.05
CA ALA A 107 -9.73 -0.81 -41.96
C ALA A 107 -9.63 -0.32 -40.51
N GLU A 108 -10.60 -0.68 -39.66
CA GLU A 108 -10.59 -0.40 -38.23
C GLU A 108 -9.55 -1.23 -37.49
N LEU A 109 -9.38 -2.52 -37.84
CA LEU A 109 -8.29 -3.35 -37.33
C LEU A 109 -6.91 -2.90 -37.82
N ALA A 110 -6.81 -2.34 -39.03
CA ALA A 110 -5.58 -1.74 -39.53
C ALA A 110 -5.23 -0.46 -38.76
N LYS A 111 -6.22 0.41 -38.49
CA LYS A 111 -6.03 1.58 -37.60
C LYS A 111 -5.74 1.20 -36.15
N ALA A 112 -6.38 0.16 -35.63
CA ALA A 112 -6.10 -0.39 -34.30
C ALA A 112 -4.69 -1.01 -34.24
N ARG A 113 -4.22 -1.62 -35.33
CA ARG A 113 -2.84 -2.13 -35.44
C ARG A 113 -1.82 -1.02 -35.63
N GLU A 114 -2.12 0.06 -36.35
CA GLU A 114 -1.26 1.25 -36.45
C GLU A 114 -1.19 2.02 -35.13
N THR A 115 -2.29 2.12 -34.39
CA THR A 115 -2.29 2.72 -33.05
C THR A 115 -1.61 1.81 -32.01
N SER A 116 -1.77 0.49 -32.12
CA SER A 116 -1.02 -0.50 -31.32
C SER A 116 0.46 -0.56 -31.69
N SER A 117 0.86 -0.35 -32.95
CA SER A 117 2.27 -0.33 -33.38
C SER A 117 2.94 1.01 -33.06
N THR A 118 2.19 2.11 -33.09
CA THR A 118 2.64 3.42 -32.58
C THR A 118 2.84 3.39 -31.07
N SER A 119 2.05 2.59 -30.34
CA SER A 119 2.24 2.35 -28.90
C SER A 119 3.27 1.25 -28.57
N GLN A 120 3.84 0.58 -29.57
CA GLN A 120 4.96 -0.37 -29.46
C GLN A 120 6.29 0.22 -29.96
N GLN A 121 6.38 1.54 -30.13
CA GLN A 121 7.70 2.17 -30.01
C GLN A 121 8.18 1.96 -28.57
N PRO A 122 9.47 1.64 -28.36
CA PRO A 122 9.99 1.47 -27.01
C PRO A 122 9.67 2.76 -26.27
N VAL A 123 8.86 2.64 -25.22
CA VAL A 123 8.85 3.62 -24.15
C VAL A 123 10.31 3.79 -23.78
N LYS A 124 10.90 4.91 -24.23
CA LYS A 124 12.05 5.49 -23.56
C LYS A 124 11.48 5.86 -22.20
N SER A 125 11.50 4.87 -21.33
CA SER A 125 11.24 5.01 -19.93
C SER A 125 12.01 6.21 -19.44
N ASP A 126 11.45 6.90 -18.47
CA ASP A 126 12.19 7.79 -17.59
C ASP A 126 13.22 6.98 -16.76
N THR A 127 14.08 6.20 -17.43
CA THR A 127 15.21 5.47 -16.83
C THR A 127 16.15 6.44 -16.14
N SER A 128 16.22 7.69 -16.58
CA SER A 128 17.02 8.69 -15.86
C SER A 128 16.53 8.95 -14.43
N GLY A 129 15.23 8.77 -14.16
CA GLY A 129 14.67 8.92 -12.81
C GLY A 129 14.85 7.67 -11.97
N SER A 130 14.59 6.49 -12.54
CA SER A 130 14.80 5.21 -11.83
C SER A 130 16.27 4.91 -11.58
N ASP A 131 17.16 5.23 -12.53
CA ASP A 131 18.61 5.04 -12.40
C ASP A 131 19.19 6.04 -11.39
N ALA A 132 18.67 7.28 -11.34
CA ALA A 132 19.06 8.26 -10.32
C ALA A 132 18.60 7.83 -8.92
N LEU A 133 17.37 7.32 -8.79
CA LEU A 133 16.86 6.78 -7.53
C LEU A 133 17.60 5.52 -7.10
N ASN A 134 17.89 4.60 -8.02
CA ASN A 134 18.64 3.38 -7.72
C ASN A 134 20.10 3.69 -7.33
N LYS A 135 20.70 4.73 -7.95
CA LYS A 135 22.02 5.24 -7.56
C LYS A 135 21.99 5.89 -6.18
N GLN A 136 20.97 6.71 -5.87
CA GLN A 136 20.81 7.30 -4.53
C GLN A 136 20.57 6.24 -3.45
N VAL A 137 19.79 5.20 -3.74
CA VAL A 137 19.61 4.07 -2.82
C VAL A 137 20.92 3.34 -2.61
N GLY A 138 21.71 3.09 -3.68
CA GLY A 138 23.05 2.53 -3.60
C GLY A 138 24.00 3.34 -2.72
N ASP A 139 24.08 4.65 -2.97
CA ASP A 139 24.91 5.58 -2.21
C ASP A 139 24.50 5.60 -0.72
N LEU A 140 23.20 5.69 -0.42
CA LEU A 140 22.67 5.66 0.96
C LEU A 140 22.91 4.31 1.65
N THR A 141 22.81 3.18 0.93
CA THR A 141 23.14 1.88 1.51
C THR A 141 24.62 1.77 1.85
N SER A 142 25.51 2.29 1.00
CA SER A 142 26.95 2.30 1.26
C SER A 142 27.32 3.20 2.44
N GLU A 143 26.66 4.35 2.60
CA GLU A 143 26.86 5.26 3.71
C GLU A 143 26.34 4.67 5.03
N ARG A 144 25.19 3.99 5.01
CA ARG A 144 24.65 3.23 6.16
C ARG A 144 25.61 2.12 6.58
N ASP A 145 26.16 1.37 5.63
CA ASP A 145 27.03 0.24 5.94
C ASP A 145 28.40 0.73 6.47
N ALA A 146 28.95 1.81 5.90
CA ALA A 146 30.12 2.49 6.46
C ALA A 146 29.86 3.06 7.87
N ALA A 147 28.67 3.64 8.12
CA ALA A 147 28.29 4.13 9.44
C ALA A 147 28.11 3.00 10.47
N LYS A 148 27.61 1.83 10.06
CA LYS A 148 27.53 0.63 10.91
C LYS A 148 28.92 0.11 11.26
N GLU A 149 29.83 0.01 10.30
CA GLU A 149 31.21 -0.39 10.56
C GLU A 149 31.91 0.58 11.52
N ALA A 150 31.73 1.90 11.33
CA ALA A 150 32.24 2.92 12.24
C ALA A 150 31.63 2.84 13.66
N ALA A 151 30.35 2.48 13.78
CA ALA A 151 29.70 2.26 15.07
C ALA A 151 30.22 0.98 15.76
N GLU A 152 30.54 -0.07 15.01
CA GLU A 152 31.13 -1.28 15.56
C GLU A 152 32.57 -1.07 16.02
N THR A 153 33.39 -0.30 15.29
CA THR A 153 34.75 0.04 15.72
C THR A 153 34.72 0.89 16.99
N ALA A 154 33.86 1.91 17.04
CA ALA A 154 33.68 2.72 18.25
C ALA A 154 33.22 1.88 19.45
N ARG A 155 32.31 0.92 19.26
CA ARG A 155 31.88 -0.01 20.32
C ARG A 155 33.03 -0.90 20.82
N ARG A 156 33.89 -1.38 19.92
CA ARG A 156 35.07 -2.18 20.29
C ARG A 156 36.09 -1.35 21.07
N GLU A 157 36.31 -0.09 20.68
CA GLU A 157 37.19 0.83 21.42
C GLU A 157 36.65 1.15 22.81
N VAL A 158 35.33 1.39 22.94
CA VAL A 158 34.70 1.60 24.25
C VAL A 158 34.80 0.36 25.13
N ALA A 159 34.60 -0.84 24.57
CA ALA A 159 34.74 -2.09 25.31
C ALA A 159 36.20 -2.33 25.77
N ALA A 160 37.18 -2.00 24.92
CA ALA A 160 38.60 -2.08 25.29
C ALA A 160 38.95 -1.09 26.42
N ALA A 161 38.51 0.16 26.31
CA ALA A 161 38.71 1.17 27.34
C ALA A 161 38.04 0.80 28.68
N GLN A 162 36.87 0.16 28.65
CA GLN A 162 36.20 -0.35 29.85
C GLN A 162 37.00 -1.48 30.52
N SER A 163 37.53 -2.42 29.74
CA SER A 163 38.38 -3.50 30.24
C SER A 163 39.68 -2.96 30.89
N GLU A 164 40.31 -1.97 30.27
CA GLU A 164 41.49 -1.30 30.82
C GLU A 164 41.18 -0.57 32.13
N LEU A 165 40.02 0.08 32.21
CA LEU A 165 39.57 0.78 33.43
C LEU A 165 39.27 -0.20 34.57
N GLU A 166 38.70 -1.36 34.27
CA GLU A 166 38.53 -2.44 35.25
C GLU A 166 39.87 -3.03 35.71
N ALA A 167 40.83 -3.22 34.80
CA ALA A 167 42.17 -3.68 35.15
C ALA A 167 42.90 -2.65 36.04
N ALA A 168 42.78 -1.35 35.71
CA ALA A 168 43.33 -0.27 36.53
C ALA A 168 42.67 -0.23 37.92
N ARG A 169 41.34 -0.41 38.01
CA ARG A 169 40.63 -0.50 39.30
C ARG A 169 41.12 -1.67 40.15
N LYS A 170 41.34 -2.85 39.55
CA LYS A 170 41.93 -3.99 40.26
C LYS A 170 43.33 -3.66 40.78
N ARG A 171 44.16 -3.02 39.95
CA ARG A 171 45.51 -2.61 40.34
C ARG A 171 45.52 -1.62 41.51
N VAL A 172 44.59 -0.66 41.51
CA VAL A 172 44.41 0.25 42.65
C VAL A 172 44.01 -0.51 43.91
N SER A 173 43.07 -1.46 43.82
CA SER A 173 42.66 -2.25 44.98
C SER A 173 43.77 -3.15 45.53
N GLU A 174 44.64 -3.69 44.67
CA GLU A 174 45.83 -4.45 45.07
C GLU A 174 46.81 -3.55 45.83
N LEU A 175 47.13 -2.38 45.27
CA LEU A 175 48.01 -1.40 45.91
C LEU A 175 47.44 -0.90 47.25
N GLU A 176 46.13 -0.69 47.37
CA GLU A 176 45.48 -0.33 48.63
C GLU A 176 45.61 -1.44 49.69
N ASN A 177 45.52 -2.71 49.28
CA ASN A 177 45.70 -3.85 50.18
C ASN A 177 47.17 -3.99 50.62
N GLU A 178 48.13 -3.73 49.73
CA GLU A 178 49.57 -3.68 50.06
C GLU A 178 49.90 -2.50 51.01
N LEU A 179 49.27 -1.35 50.81
CA LEU A 179 49.40 -0.20 51.73
C LEU A 179 48.80 -0.50 53.11
N ARG A 180 47.70 -1.25 53.17
CA ARG A 180 47.10 -1.70 54.44
C ARG A 180 47.96 -2.74 55.15
N SER A 181 48.54 -3.69 54.41
CA SER A 181 49.39 -4.73 55.00
C SER A 181 50.70 -4.14 55.54
N THR A 182 51.34 -3.23 54.80
CA THR A 182 52.54 -2.50 55.25
C THR A 182 52.25 -1.60 56.46
N LYS A 183 51.09 -0.92 56.49
CA LYS A 183 50.65 -0.13 57.65
C LYS A 183 50.41 -0.99 58.90
N ASN A 184 49.81 -2.17 58.76
CA ASN A 184 49.66 -3.11 59.86
C ASN A 184 51.01 -3.70 60.33
N GLN A 185 51.96 -3.92 59.41
CA GLN A 185 53.34 -4.30 59.73
C GLN A 185 54.06 -3.20 60.53
N GLN A 186 53.95 -1.94 60.11
CA GLN A 186 54.51 -0.80 60.85
C GLN A 186 53.86 -0.58 62.21
N GLN A 187 52.56 -0.86 62.37
CA GLN A 187 51.89 -0.82 63.68
C GLN A 187 52.33 -1.95 64.61
N ASN A 188 52.64 -3.14 64.08
CA ASN A 188 53.22 -4.24 64.85
C ASN A 188 54.69 -3.99 65.24
N ASP A 189 55.50 -3.38 64.36
CA ASP A 189 56.89 -3.00 64.67
C ASP A 189 56.94 -1.83 65.68
N SER A 190 55.96 -0.93 65.65
CA SER A 190 55.83 0.17 66.64
C SER A 190 55.36 -0.31 68.02
N ALA A 191 54.82 -1.54 68.13
CA ALA A 191 54.48 -2.17 69.42
C ALA A 191 55.65 -2.98 70.01
N ALA A 192 56.76 -3.15 69.28
CA ALA A 192 57.94 -3.92 69.72
C ALA A 192 59.15 -3.06 70.15
N LEU A 193 59.09 -1.73 70.03
CA LEU A 193 60.09 -0.80 70.58
C LEU A 193 59.49 0.11 71.66
N ALA A 194 59.11 -0.49 72.79
CA ALA A 194 58.87 0.21 74.04
C ALA A 194 59.64 -0.49 75.17
N ALA A 195 60.93 -0.15 75.32
CA ALA A 195 61.73 -0.41 76.51
C ALA A 195 62.93 0.55 76.58
N PRO A 196 63.05 1.38 77.64
CA PRO A 196 64.32 1.98 78.01
C PRO A 196 64.74 1.53 79.42
N SER A 197 65.94 0.97 79.51
CA SER A 197 66.83 0.92 80.67
C SER A 197 68.20 0.54 80.10
N ASP A 198 69.35 0.94 80.62
CA ASP A 198 69.83 1.89 81.63
C ASP A 198 71.35 1.68 81.54
N ASN A 199 72.17 2.74 81.47
CA ASN A 199 73.37 2.79 82.30
C ASN A 199 74.13 4.13 82.20
N GLY A 200 74.46 4.65 83.37
CA GLY A 200 75.87 4.91 83.68
C GLY A 200 76.36 6.33 83.52
N ALA A 201 76.18 7.11 84.59
CA ALA A 201 76.91 8.34 84.88
C ALA A 201 78.45 8.21 84.73
N LYS A 202 79.13 9.28 84.32
CA LYS A 202 79.89 10.16 85.24
C LYS A 202 80.81 11.16 84.51
N ALA A 203 80.54 12.44 84.78
CA ALA A 203 81.41 13.61 84.83
C ALA A 203 82.87 13.51 84.32
N GLY A 204 83.12 14.22 83.22
CA GLY A 204 84.38 14.88 82.88
C GLY A 204 84.07 16.32 82.46
N ALA A 205 83.72 17.15 83.44
CA ALA A 205 83.32 18.55 83.24
C ALA A 205 84.55 19.39 82.87
N GLY A 206 84.64 19.78 81.61
CA GLY A 206 85.68 20.69 81.10
C GLY A 206 85.74 20.75 79.58
N ASP A 207 85.59 19.60 78.90
CA ASP A 207 85.75 19.48 77.43
C ASP A 207 84.53 18.86 76.71
N ALA A 208 83.61 18.20 77.44
CA ALA A 208 82.36 17.67 76.90
C ALA A 208 81.34 18.77 76.53
N ALA A 209 81.40 19.93 77.19
CA ALA A 209 80.51 21.05 76.91
C ALA A 209 80.76 21.68 75.54
N GLY A 210 82.02 21.69 75.07
CA GLY A 210 82.37 22.16 73.73
C GLY A 210 81.88 21.21 72.63
N VAL A 211 81.98 19.90 72.84
CA VAL A 211 81.49 18.88 71.91
C VAL A 211 79.96 18.81 71.89
N LEU A 212 79.29 18.96 73.04
CA LEU A 212 77.83 19.08 73.12
C LEU A 212 77.30 20.36 72.45
N ALA A 213 77.98 21.49 72.63
CA ALA A 213 77.64 22.74 71.94
C ALA A 213 77.88 22.63 70.42
N LEU A 214 78.93 21.93 69.99
CA LEU A 214 79.17 21.64 68.58
C LEU A 214 78.11 20.68 68.01
N ALA A 215 77.71 19.66 68.76
CA ALA A 215 76.68 18.71 68.38
C ALA A 215 75.29 19.37 68.29
N GLN A 216 74.94 20.23 69.25
CA GLN A 216 73.72 21.05 69.19
C GLN A 216 73.75 22.00 68.00
N ARG A 217 74.87 22.68 67.76
CA ARG A 217 75.01 23.57 66.59
C ARG A 217 74.92 22.80 65.27
N LEU A 218 75.53 21.62 65.18
CA LEU A 218 75.46 20.77 63.99
C LEU A 218 74.04 20.23 63.78
N HIS A 219 73.34 19.89 64.86
CA HIS A 219 71.95 19.47 64.84
C HIS A 219 71.03 20.60 64.37
N ASP A 220 71.13 21.78 64.97
CA ASP A 220 70.35 22.96 64.59
C ASP A 220 70.64 23.34 63.13
N GLN A 221 71.88 23.18 62.67
CA GLN A 221 72.24 23.37 61.27
C GLN A 221 71.59 22.32 60.36
N HIS A 222 71.60 21.03 60.71
CA HIS A 222 70.92 19.98 59.93
C HIS A 222 69.40 20.15 59.93
N VAL A 223 68.81 20.60 61.04
CA VAL A 223 67.38 20.90 61.12
C VAL A 223 67.06 22.05 60.17
N LYS A 224 67.85 23.12 60.20
CA LYS A 224 67.67 24.26 59.29
C LYS A 224 67.87 23.89 57.82
N ASP A 225 68.87 23.07 57.51
CA ASP A 225 69.12 22.58 56.15
C ASP A 225 67.98 21.66 55.69
N GLY A 226 67.45 20.82 56.58
CA GLY A 226 66.27 19.98 56.31
C GLY A 226 64.98 20.78 56.12
N GLU A 227 64.78 21.85 56.89
CA GLU A 227 63.66 22.79 56.71
C GLU A 227 63.76 23.50 55.36
N ASN A 228 64.95 23.98 54.99
CA ASN A 228 65.20 24.61 53.70
C ASN A 228 64.92 23.65 52.53
N GLU A 229 65.37 22.40 52.63
CA GLU A 229 65.15 21.39 51.58
C GLU A 229 63.68 20.97 51.49
N ARG A 230 63.00 20.79 52.63
CA ARG A 230 61.56 20.55 52.66
C ARG A 230 60.80 21.67 51.98
N ASP A 231 61.10 22.92 52.32
CA ASP A 231 60.38 24.08 51.78
C ASP A 231 60.66 24.23 50.27
N ARG A 232 61.87 23.91 49.82
CA ARG A 232 62.22 23.81 48.40
C ARG A 232 61.40 22.74 47.68
N LEU A 233 61.36 21.51 48.20
CA LEU A 233 60.60 20.41 47.62
C LEU A 233 59.09 20.71 47.59
N LEU A 234 58.56 21.34 48.64
CA LEU A 234 57.17 21.78 48.67
C LEU A 234 56.88 22.85 47.62
N SER A 235 57.79 23.79 47.40
CA SER A 235 57.65 24.80 46.34
C SER A 235 57.68 24.16 44.96
N GLU A 236 58.59 23.22 44.71
CA GLU A 236 58.70 22.51 43.45
C GLU A 236 57.49 21.61 43.18
N ALA A 237 57.03 20.87 44.19
CA ALA A 237 55.84 20.04 44.10
C ALA A 237 54.57 20.87 43.83
N LYS A 238 54.42 22.04 44.47
CA LYS A 238 53.32 22.97 44.21
C LYS A 238 53.37 23.52 42.79
N ALA A 239 54.54 23.97 42.33
CA ALA A 239 54.71 24.47 40.97
C ALA A 239 54.41 23.39 39.91
N HIS A 240 54.85 22.15 40.16
CA HIS A 240 54.55 21.02 39.27
C HIS A 240 53.06 20.68 39.28
N HIS A 241 52.41 20.69 40.45
CA HIS A 241 50.98 20.46 40.56
C HIS A 241 50.17 21.53 39.81
N GLU A 242 50.46 22.81 40.02
CA GLU A 242 49.82 23.92 39.31
C GLU A 242 50.01 23.81 37.80
N LYS A 243 51.20 23.40 37.35
CA LYS A 243 51.47 23.17 35.93
C LYS A 243 50.63 22.04 35.35
N VAL A 244 50.60 20.87 36.01
CA VAL A 244 49.81 19.72 35.54
C VAL A 244 48.32 20.02 35.54
N VAL A 245 47.82 20.68 36.59
CA VAL A 245 46.41 21.09 36.67
C VAL A 245 46.09 22.13 35.59
N GLY A 246 46.97 23.10 35.36
CA GLY A 246 46.82 24.09 34.29
C GLY A 246 46.78 23.47 32.90
N GLU A 247 47.69 22.53 32.61
CA GLU A 247 47.73 21.79 31.35
C GLU A 247 46.49 20.89 31.16
N ALA A 248 46.06 20.20 32.23
CA ALA A 248 44.86 19.37 32.20
C ALA A 248 43.59 20.19 31.96
N ASN A 249 43.44 21.33 32.66
CA ASN A 249 42.31 22.25 32.48
C ASN A 249 42.30 22.84 31.07
N SER A 250 43.45 23.27 30.55
CA SER A 250 43.56 23.80 29.18
C SER A 250 43.13 22.76 28.13
N LYS A 251 43.61 21.52 28.26
CA LYS A 251 43.20 20.41 27.38
C LYS A 251 41.71 20.10 27.51
N SER A 252 41.17 20.13 28.73
CA SER A 252 39.74 19.89 28.96
C SER A 252 38.88 20.98 28.30
N GLU A 253 39.25 22.25 28.43
CA GLU A 253 38.55 23.37 27.78
C GLU A 253 38.61 23.28 26.25
N GLU A 254 39.77 22.93 25.71
CA GLU A 254 39.94 22.71 24.27
C GLU A 254 39.05 21.56 23.76
N LEU A 255 39.04 20.42 24.47
CA LEU A 255 38.19 19.29 24.13
C LEU A 255 36.70 19.65 24.22
N LEU A 256 36.28 20.35 25.27
CA LEU A 256 34.89 20.77 25.44
C LEU A 256 34.47 21.78 24.36
N SER A 257 35.35 22.72 23.98
CA SER A 257 35.06 23.68 22.91
C SER A 257 34.94 22.98 21.55
N SER A 258 35.83 22.05 21.25
CA SER A 258 35.80 21.29 19.99
C SER A 258 34.59 20.34 19.93
N ALA A 259 34.22 19.72 21.05
CA ALA A 259 33.04 18.87 21.16
C ALA A 259 31.75 19.69 20.97
N LYS A 260 31.62 20.85 21.63
CA LYS A 260 30.49 21.76 21.45
C LYS A 260 30.36 22.21 20.00
N LYS A 261 31.46 22.62 19.37
CA LYS A 261 31.46 23.05 17.96
C LYS A 261 31.00 21.92 17.03
N ARG A 262 31.53 20.70 17.20
CA ARG A 262 31.10 19.54 16.41
C ARG A 262 29.64 19.18 16.63
N HIS A 263 29.18 19.25 17.88
CA HIS A 263 27.77 19.03 18.21
C HIS A 263 26.87 20.05 17.50
N ASP A 264 27.18 21.33 17.61
CA ASP A 264 26.37 22.40 17.01
C ASP A 264 26.37 22.30 15.48
N GLU A 265 27.51 21.92 14.89
CA GLU A 265 27.61 21.64 13.46
C GLU A 265 26.73 20.44 13.06
N LEU A 266 26.79 19.33 13.78
CA LEU A 266 25.95 18.14 13.52
C LEU A 266 24.46 18.43 13.68
N VAL A 267 24.07 19.20 14.70
CA VAL A 267 22.68 19.61 14.89
C VAL A 267 22.23 20.49 13.73
N THR A 268 23.07 21.44 13.31
CA THR A 268 22.76 22.34 12.20
C THR A 268 22.66 21.59 10.87
N THR A 269 23.57 20.67 10.58
CA THR A 269 23.53 19.86 9.34
C THR A 269 22.35 18.91 9.36
N GLY A 270 22.09 18.24 10.50
CA GLY A 270 20.93 17.37 10.69
C GLY A 270 19.61 18.10 10.51
N GLN A 271 19.46 19.30 11.10
CA GLN A 271 18.27 20.14 10.91
C GLN A 271 18.08 20.53 9.45
N LYS A 272 19.14 20.97 8.76
CA LYS A 272 19.06 21.32 7.33
C LYS A 272 18.67 20.12 6.46
N GLN A 273 19.24 18.95 6.72
CA GLN A 273 18.90 17.72 6.00
C GLN A 273 17.45 17.30 6.25
N HIS A 274 17.00 17.37 7.50
CA HIS A 274 15.62 17.11 7.86
C HIS A 274 14.66 18.06 7.12
N ASP A 275 14.93 19.36 7.15
CA ASP A 275 14.07 20.36 6.52
C ASP A 275 14.04 20.21 4.99
N ASP A 276 15.17 19.86 4.37
CA ASP A 276 15.24 19.56 2.93
C ASP A 276 14.45 18.30 2.58
N LEU A 277 14.53 17.23 3.39
CA LEU A 277 13.73 16.01 3.20
C LEU A 277 12.24 16.28 3.37
N VAL A 278 11.85 17.02 4.40
CA VAL A 278 10.45 17.40 4.62
C VAL A 278 9.94 18.25 3.45
N SER A 279 10.72 19.23 2.99
CA SER A 279 10.37 20.08 1.84
C SER A 279 10.23 19.27 0.55
N LYS A 280 11.14 18.34 0.27
CA LYS A 280 11.06 17.43 -0.87
C LYS A 280 9.84 16.52 -0.78
N GLY A 281 9.59 15.93 0.39
CA GLY A 281 8.44 15.09 0.66
C GLY A 281 7.12 15.83 0.46
N GLN A 282 7.01 17.06 0.98
CA GLN A 282 5.85 17.92 0.79
C GLN A 282 5.61 18.24 -0.69
N LYS A 283 6.65 18.64 -1.44
CA LYS A 283 6.53 18.91 -2.88
C LYS A 283 6.07 17.68 -3.68
N GLN A 284 6.61 16.51 -3.36
CA GLN A 284 6.22 15.27 -4.02
C GLN A 284 4.78 14.89 -3.69
N HIS A 285 4.38 15.03 -2.42
CA HIS A 285 3.01 14.82 -1.99
C HIS A 285 2.05 15.74 -2.74
N ASP A 286 2.34 17.04 -2.80
CA ASP A 286 1.48 18.03 -3.45
C ASP A 286 1.38 17.80 -4.96
N ASP A 287 2.48 17.39 -5.60
CA ASP A 287 2.48 17.00 -7.02
C ASP A 287 1.62 15.76 -7.27
N LEU A 288 1.71 14.74 -6.41
CA LEU A 288 0.89 13.53 -6.51
C LEU A 288 -0.59 13.83 -6.29
N VAL A 289 -0.93 14.64 -5.29
CA VAL A 289 -2.31 15.05 -5.03
C VAL A 289 -2.86 15.85 -6.22
N SER A 290 -2.09 16.81 -6.75
CA SER A 290 -2.46 17.60 -7.93
C SER A 290 -2.66 16.73 -9.17
N LYS A 291 -1.77 15.76 -9.43
CA LYS A 291 -1.90 14.80 -10.53
C LYS A 291 -3.15 13.92 -10.34
N GLY A 292 -3.37 13.41 -9.13
CA GLY A 292 -4.53 12.60 -8.78
C GLY A 292 -5.84 13.36 -8.98
N GLN A 293 -5.91 14.62 -8.53
CA GLN A 293 -7.07 15.49 -8.74
C GLN A 293 -7.33 15.74 -10.22
N LYS A 294 -6.30 16.07 -11.01
CA LYS A 294 -6.46 16.28 -12.46
C LYS A 294 -6.95 15.02 -13.18
N GLN A 295 -6.42 13.85 -12.84
CA GLN A 295 -6.84 12.58 -13.42
C GLN A 295 -8.29 12.26 -13.03
N HIS A 296 -8.65 12.47 -11.77
CA HIS A 296 -10.01 12.32 -11.29
C HIS A 296 -10.98 13.22 -12.07
N ASP A 297 -10.67 14.51 -12.19
CA ASP A 297 -11.54 15.47 -12.88
C ASP A 297 -11.68 15.15 -14.38
N ASP A 298 -10.60 14.70 -15.03
CA ASP A 298 -10.64 14.24 -16.41
C ASP A 298 -11.51 12.99 -16.58
N LEU A 299 -11.42 12.02 -15.66
CA LEU A 299 -12.26 10.82 -15.67
C LEU A 299 -13.74 11.17 -15.43
N VAL A 300 -14.04 12.04 -14.46
CA VAL A 300 -15.41 12.50 -14.20
C VAL A 300 -15.96 13.24 -15.42
N SER A 301 -15.19 14.14 -16.02
CA SER A 301 -15.60 14.88 -17.23
C SER A 301 -15.84 13.96 -18.42
N LYS A 302 -14.96 12.98 -18.66
CA LYS A 302 -15.13 11.97 -19.70
C LYS A 302 -16.36 11.10 -19.45
N GLY A 303 -16.55 10.65 -18.20
CA GLY A 303 -17.71 9.85 -17.80
C GLY A 303 -19.01 10.60 -18.00
N GLN A 304 -19.07 11.88 -17.61
CA GLN A 304 -20.24 12.74 -17.82
C GLN A 304 -20.55 12.92 -19.31
N LYS A 305 -19.55 13.21 -20.15
CA LYS A 305 -19.74 13.33 -21.60
C LYS A 305 -20.28 12.05 -22.23
N GLN A 306 -19.70 10.91 -21.87
CA GLN A 306 -20.15 9.60 -22.36
C GLN A 306 -21.59 9.30 -21.92
N HIS A 307 -21.91 9.60 -20.66
CA HIS A 307 -23.27 9.48 -20.14
C HIS A 307 -24.24 10.35 -20.93
N ASP A 308 -23.92 11.63 -21.12
CA ASP A 308 -24.80 12.58 -21.80
C ASP A 308 -24.98 12.22 -23.28
N ASP A 309 -23.93 11.74 -23.95
CA ASP A 309 -24.01 11.22 -25.31
C ASP A 309 -24.88 9.95 -25.39
N LEU A 310 -24.78 9.05 -24.41
CA LEU A 310 -25.60 7.84 -24.36
C LEU A 310 -27.08 8.18 -24.11
N VAL A 311 -27.36 9.11 -23.20
CA VAL A 311 -28.72 9.61 -22.94
C VAL A 311 -29.28 10.29 -24.18
N ARG A 312 -28.51 11.17 -24.83
CA ARG A 312 -28.92 11.85 -26.05
C ARG A 312 -29.24 10.85 -27.16
N THR A 313 -28.31 9.95 -27.48
CA THR A 313 -28.53 8.95 -28.54
C THR A 313 -29.68 7.99 -28.21
N GLY A 314 -29.87 7.65 -26.93
CA GLY A 314 -31.01 6.85 -26.46
C GLY A 314 -32.34 7.57 -26.65
N THR A 315 -32.43 8.83 -26.24
CA THR A 315 -33.65 9.66 -26.38
C THR A 315 -33.99 9.96 -27.85
N GLU A 316 -32.99 10.22 -28.69
CA GLU A 316 -33.17 10.41 -30.14
C GLU A 316 -33.72 9.13 -30.79
N LYS A 317 -33.11 7.97 -30.52
CA LYS A 317 -33.60 6.68 -31.03
C LYS A 317 -35.00 6.36 -30.54
N SER A 318 -35.28 6.58 -29.26
CA SER A 318 -36.61 6.36 -28.69
C SER A 318 -37.65 7.25 -29.37
N THR A 319 -37.37 8.54 -29.54
CA THR A 319 -38.27 9.49 -30.21
C THR A 319 -38.51 9.10 -31.66
N SER A 320 -37.46 8.69 -32.38
CA SER A 320 -37.58 8.21 -33.76
C SER A 320 -38.44 6.95 -33.87
N LEU A 321 -38.25 5.97 -32.97
CA LEU A 321 -39.04 4.74 -32.96
C LEU A 321 -40.51 5.02 -32.65
N VAL A 322 -40.79 5.94 -31.72
CA VAL A 322 -42.15 6.36 -31.40
C VAL A 322 -42.80 7.04 -32.60
N SER A 323 -42.10 7.97 -33.27
CA SER A 323 -42.61 8.65 -34.48
C SER A 323 -42.92 7.64 -35.60
N GLU A 324 -42.00 6.72 -35.86
CA GLU A 324 -42.17 5.69 -36.90
C GLU A 324 -43.33 4.73 -36.54
N ALA A 325 -43.47 4.35 -35.27
CA ALA A 325 -44.59 3.53 -34.80
C ALA A 325 -45.93 4.26 -34.93
N GLU A 326 -45.97 5.57 -34.63
CA GLU A 326 -47.17 6.39 -34.81
C GLU A 326 -47.57 6.54 -36.27
N GLU A 327 -46.61 6.73 -37.18
CA GLU A 327 -46.83 6.78 -38.62
C GLU A 327 -47.36 5.44 -39.16
N ARG A 328 -46.73 4.33 -38.78
CA ARG A 328 -47.23 2.98 -39.12
C ARG A 328 -48.65 2.76 -38.62
N ARG A 329 -48.95 3.16 -37.38
CA ARG A 329 -50.30 3.07 -36.81
C ARG A 329 -51.30 3.89 -37.62
N LYS A 330 -50.96 5.14 -37.98
CA LYS A 330 -51.82 5.99 -38.83
C LYS A 330 -52.06 5.36 -40.19
N GLY A 331 -51.03 4.81 -40.83
CA GLY A 331 -51.14 4.12 -42.11
C GLY A 331 -52.06 2.89 -42.05
N ILE A 332 -51.87 2.03 -41.04
CA ILE A 332 -52.73 0.86 -40.84
C ILE A 332 -54.20 1.26 -40.62
N LEU A 333 -54.45 2.32 -39.85
CA LEU A 333 -55.81 2.82 -39.62
C LEU A 333 -56.46 3.37 -40.91
N ALA A 334 -55.70 4.12 -41.72
CA ALA A 334 -56.18 4.63 -43.01
C ALA A 334 -56.50 3.49 -44.00
N ASP A 335 -55.65 2.46 -44.05
CA ASP A 335 -55.89 1.26 -44.86
C ASP A 335 -57.14 0.50 -44.40
N LEU A 336 -57.31 0.34 -43.07
CA LEU A 336 -58.49 -0.27 -42.48
C LEU A 336 -59.77 0.51 -42.80
N GLU A 337 -59.70 1.85 -42.77
CA GLU A 337 -60.83 2.72 -43.12
C GLU A 337 -61.18 2.59 -44.60
N THR A 338 -60.19 2.56 -45.49
CA THR A 338 -60.38 2.33 -46.94
C THR A 338 -61.01 0.96 -47.21
N ARG A 339 -60.54 -0.10 -46.54
CA ARG A 339 -61.14 -1.43 -46.66
C ARG A 339 -62.57 -1.45 -46.14
N ARG A 340 -62.84 -0.76 -45.02
CA ARG A 340 -64.19 -0.63 -44.47
C ARG A 340 -65.14 0.05 -45.46
N THR A 341 -64.73 1.18 -46.05
CA THR A 341 -65.59 1.91 -47.02
C THR A 341 -65.83 1.08 -48.28
N SER A 342 -64.81 0.39 -48.81
CA SER A 342 -64.95 -0.53 -49.94
C SER A 342 -65.93 -1.66 -49.63
N LEU A 343 -65.74 -2.36 -48.51
CA LEU A 343 -66.65 -3.45 -48.10
C LEU A 343 -68.08 -2.94 -47.88
N THR A 344 -68.24 -1.73 -47.33
CA THR A 344 -69.56 -1.11 -47.15
C THR A 344 -70.23 -0.85 -48.51
N GLY A 345 -69.49 -0.29 -49.47
CA GLY A 345 -70.01 -0.06 -50.83
C GLY A 345 -70.37 -1.35 -51.57
N GLU A 346 -69.57 -2.42 -51.40
CA GLU A 346 -69.90 -3.75 -51.94
C GLU A 346 -71.19 -4.31 -51.33
N ILE A 347 -71.34 -4.21 -50.01
CA ILE A 347 -72.57 -4.62 -49.31
C ILE A 347 -73.79 -3.87 -49.85
N ASP A 348 -73.69 -2.56 -50.03
CA ASP A 348 -74.81 -1.76 -50.54
C ASP A 348 -75.14 -2.10 -52.00
N ARG A 349 -74.12 -2.35 -52.83
CA ARG A 349 -74.31 -2.84 -54.20
C ARG A 349 -74.98 -4.21 -54.24
N LEU A 350 -74.55 -5.15 -53.38
CA LEU A 350 -75.16 -6.48 -53.24
C LEU A 350 -76.62 -6.39 -52.81
N LYS A 351 -76.96 -5.52 -51.85
CA LYS A 351 -78.34 -5.28 -51.42
C LYS A 351 -79.20 -4.67 -52.52
N GLY A 352 -78.64 -3.73 -53.30
CA GLY A 352 -79.31 -3.17 -54.48
C GLY A 352 -79.62 -4.26 -55.50
N PHE A 353 -78.60 -5.07 -55.86
CA PHE A 353 -78.77 -6.21 -56.77
C PHE A 353 -79.81 -7.21 -56.26
N GLU A 354 -79.84 -7.52 -54.96
CA GLU A 354 -80.86 -8.39 -54.37
C GLU A 354 -82.27 -7.79 -54.52
N THR A 355 -82.42 -6.49 -54.26
CA THR A 355 -83.71 -5.80 -54.36
C THR A 355 -84.22 -5.80 -55.80
N ASP A 356 -83.35 -5.46 -56.75
CA ASP A 356 -83.68 -5.47 -58.19
C ASP A 356 -83.98 -6.89 -58.68
N TYR A 357 -83.19 -7.87 -58.27
CA TYR A 357 -83.41 -9.28 -58.60
C TYR A 357 -84.76 -9.78 -58.07
N ARG A 358 -85.10 -9.47 -56.81
CA ARG A 358 -86.41 -9.80 -56.22
C ARG A 358 -87.55 -9.11 -56.97
N SER A 359 -87.38 -7.84 -57.36
CA SER A 359 -88.36 -7.11 -58.16
C SER A 359 -88.58 -7.75 -59.53
N ASN A 360 -87.50 -8.06 -60.25
CA ASN A 360 -87.53 -8.72 -61.55
C ASN A 360 -88.12 -10.13 -61.47
N LEU A 361 -87.74 -10.92 -60.45
CA LEU A 361 -88.31 -12.25 -60.21
C LEU A 361 -89.80 -12.17 -59.91
N LYS A 362 -90.22 -11.21 -59.06
CA LYS A 362 -91.64 -10.97 -58.78
C LYS A 362 -92.40 -10.56 -60.05
N GLY A 363 -91.83 -9.69 -60.88
CA GLY A 363 -92.39 -9.29 -62.17
C GLY A 363 -92.56 -10.47 -63.12
N TYR A 364 -91.50 -11.28 -63.28
CA TYR A 364 -91.52 -12.47 -64.13
C TYR A 364 -92.57 -13.50 -63.66
N LEU A 365 -92.62 -13.79 -62.37
CA LEU A 365 -93.62 -14.70 -61.79
C LEU A 365 -95.05 -14.16 -61.98
N SER A 366 -95.25 -12.84 -61.81
CA SER A 366 -96.56 -12.20 -62.04
C SER A 366 -96.97 -12.25 -63.51
N GLU A 367 -96.03 -12.08 -64.44
CA GLU A 367 -96.29 -12.20 -65.88
C GLU A 367 -96.57 -13.65 -66.29
N GLN A 368 -95.84 -14.62 -65.74
CA GLN A 368 -96.12 -16.05 -65.93
C GLN A 368 -97.50 -16.43 -65.38
N LEU A 369 -97.89 -15.93 -64.21
CA LEU A 369 -99.23 -16.11 -63.65
C LEU A 369 -100.30 -15.51 -64.58
N ARG A 370 -100.10 -14.28 -65.07
CA ARG A 370 -101.03 -13.65 -66.02
C ARG A 370 -101.17 -14.44 -67.32
N LYS A 371 -100.08 -15.00 -67.86
CA LYS A 371 -100.11 -15.86 -69.04
C LYS A 371 -100.85 -17.18 -68.77
N LEU A 372 -100.77 -17.71 -67.55
CA LEU A 372 -101.54 -18.88 -67.14
C LEU A 372 -103.04 -18.54 -67.04
N ASP A 373 -103.39 -17.40 -66.43
CA ASP A 373 -104.78 -16.91 -66.39
C ASP A 373 -105.35 -16.64 -67.80
N GLU A 374 -104.57 -15.99 -68.67
CA GLU A 374 -104.95 -15.77 -70.09
C GLU A 374 -105.13 -17.09 -70.84
N LYS A 375 -104.27 -18.08 -70.58
CA LYS A 375 -104.38 -19.42 -71.16
C LYS A 375 -105.57 -20.21 -70.60
N GLU A 376 -105.98 -19.96 -69.36
CA GLU A 376 -107.25 -20.44 -68.81
C GLU A 376 -108.44 -19.79 -69.53
N THR A 377 -108.40 -18.48 -69.82
CA THR A 377 -109.44 -17.80 -70.61
C THR A 377 -109.46 -18.17 -72.10
N GLN A 378 -108.34 -18.68 -72.64
CA GLN A 378 -108.22 -19.21 -74.01
C GLN A 378 -108.35 -20.74 -74.09
N SER A 379 -108.57 -21.41 -72.97
CA SER A 379 -109.10 -22.78 -73.00
C SER A 379 -110.51 -22.69 -73.60
N PRO A 380 -110.82 -23.42 -74.70
CA PRO A 380 -112.14 -23.36 -75.27
C PRO A 380 -113.11 -23.83 -74.19
N ALA A 381 -114.04 -22.95 -73.81
CA ALA A 381 -115.27 -23.39 -73.19
C ALA A 381 -115.90 -24.40 -74.17
N ASP A 382 -115.60 -25.66 -73.92
CA ASP A 382 -116.20 -26.80 -74.55
C ASP A 382 -117.68 -26.77 -74.20
N LYS A 383 -118.44 -26.20 -75.14
CA LYS A 383 -119.83 -26.47 -75.52
C LYS A 383 -120.83 -26.66 -74.36
N ARG A 384 -121.87 -25.82 -74.37
CA ARG A 384 -123.29 -26.27 -74.39
C ARG A 384 -124.27 -25.09 -74.51
N GLN A 385 -125.03 -25.16 -75.60
CA GLN A 385 -126.41 -24.69 -75.85
C GLN A 385 -126.73 -23.20 -75.80
#